data_AF-A0A937QAQ9-F1
#
_entry.id   AF-A0A937QAQ9-F1
#
_cell.length_a   1.000
_cell.length_b   1.000
_cell.length_c   1.000
_cell.angle_alpha   90.00
_cell.angle_beta   90.00
_cell.angle_gamma   90.00
#
_symmetry.space_group_name_H-M   'P 1'
#
loop_
_entity.id
_entity.type
_entity.pdbx_description
1 polymer ?
#
loop_
_entity_poly.entity_id
_entity_poly.type
_entity_poly.pdbx_seq_one_letter_code
_entity_poly.pdbx_strand_id
1 'polypeptide(L)'
;IVELHNTGPTNAMTLTAFVALCSAVLGKPVQSQLVVLGSMSLGGSIVPVQNLAESLQVAFDAGAKRILLPMASVSDIPSIPGELFAKFQTSFYADPKDAVFKALGVE
;
A
#
# COMPACT_ATOMS: atom_id res chain seq x y z
N ILE A 1 3.63 -16.05 7.81
CA ILE A 1 3.90 -14.63 7.52
C ILE A 1 4.45 -14.02 8.80
N VAL A 2 5.75 -13.71 8.84
CA VAL A 2 6.41 -13.19 10.05
C VAL A 2 6.32 -11.66 9.98
N GLU A 3 5.59 -11.02 10.89
CA GLU A 3 5.63 -9.57 11.05
C GLU A 3 6.92 -9.19 11.77
N LEU A 4 7.76 -8.39 11.10
CA LEU A 4 9.07 -7.98 11.62
C LEU A 4 8.97 -7.00 12.81
N HIS A 5 7.81 -6.36 13.03
CA HIS A 5 7.66 -5.22 13.94
C HIS A 5 6.81 -5.48 15.20
N ASN A 6 6.34 -6.73 15.45
CA ASN A 6 5.63 -7.09 16.68
C ASN A 6 4.44 -6.14 17.04
N THR A 7 3.74 -5.63 16.02
CA THR A 7 2.66 -4.64 16.14
C THR A 7 1.27 -5.21 16.48
N GLY A 8 1.19 -6.48 16.93
CA GLY A 8 -0.08 -7.19 17.12
C GLY A 8 -0.67 -7.69 15.79
N PRO A 9 -1.85 -8.34 15.78
CA PRO A 9 -2.46 -8.86 14.57
C PRO A 9 -2.86 -7.71 13.63
N THR A 10 -2.09 -7.52 12.55
CA THR A 10 -2.43 -6.51 11.55
C THR A 10 -3.67 -6.94 10.76
N ASN A 11 -4.83 -6.40 11.12
CA ASN A 11 -6.12 -6.63 10.47
C ASN A 11 -6.21 -6.07 9.03
N ALA A 12 -5.12 -5.48 8.53
CA ALA A 12 -5.07 -4.69 7.31
C ALA A 12 -4.23 -5.34 6.18
N MET A 13 -3.90 -6.63 6.24
CA MET A 13 -3.06 -7.29 5.21
C MET A 13 -3.82 -7.84 4.00
N THR A 14 -5.15 -7.76 3.98
CA THR A 14 -5.99 -8.42 2.97
C THR A 14 -5.62 -7.99 1.54
N LEU A 15 -5.36 -6.70 1.33
CA LEU A 15 -4.97 -6.17 0.03
C LEU A 15 -3.58 -6.67 -0.40
N THR A 16 -2.59 -6.62 0.51
CA THR A 16 -1.22 -7.07 0.23
C THR A 16 -1.17 -8.56 -0.07
N ALA A 17 -1.92 -9.37 0.68
CA ALA A 17 -2.05 -10.81 0.41
C ALA A 17 -2.74 -11.07 -0.93
N PHE A 18 -3.78 -10.29 -1.28
CA PHE A 18 -4.46 -10.39 -2.56
C PHE A 18 -3.52 -10.05 -3.74
N VAL A 19 -2.76 -8.97 -3.63
CA VAL A 19 -1.74 -8.58 -4.62
C VAL A 19 -0.68 -9.66 -4.76
N ALA A 20 -0.18 -10.21 -3.64
CA ALA A 20 0.83 -11.28 -3.65
C ALA A 20 0.30 -12.56 -4.31
N LEU A 21 -0.94 -12.96 -4.02
CA LEU A 21 -1.59 -14.10 -4.67
C LEU A 21 -1.80 -13.86 -6.16
N CYS A 22 -2.26 -12.68 -6.54
CA CYS A 22 -2.46 -12.34 -7.95
C CYS A 22 -1.12 -12.31 -8.70
N SER A 23 -0.07 -11.74 -8.11
CA SER A 23 1.30 -11.78 -8.62
C SER A 23 1.80 -13.21 -8.84
N ALA A 24 1.56 -14.11 -7.88
CA ALA A 24 1.93 -15.51 -7.99
C ALA A 24 1.16 -16.26 -9.09
N VAL A 25 -0.16 -16.01 -9.22
CA VAL A 25 -1.02 -16.64 -10.23
C VAL A 25 -0.72 -16.14 -11.64
N LEU A 26 -0.50 -14.82 -11.81
CA LEU A 26 -0.16 -14.23 -13.11
C LEU A 26 1.30 -14.42 -13.50
N GLY A 27 2.16 -14.88 -12.59
CA GLY A 27 3.60 -15.02 -12.82
C GLY A 27 4.32 -13.69 -13.09
N LYS A 28 3.69 -12.56 -12.70
CA LYS A 28 4.27 -11.22 -12.86
C LYS A 28 4.77 -10.71 -11.52
N PRO A 29 6.05 -10.34 -11.38
CA PRO A 29 6.56 -9.79 -10.14
C PRO A 29 5.93 -8.41 -9.86
N VAL A 30 5.65 -8.15 -8.58
CA VAL A 30 5.27 -6.80 -8.11
C VAL A 30 6.44 -5.82 -8.30
N GLN A 31 6.12 -4.54 -8.45
CA GLN A 31 7.14 -3.51 -8.60
C GLN A 31 8.10 -3.47 -7.40
N SER A 32 9.40 -3.36 -7.68
CA SER A 32 10.42 -3.25 -6.65
C SER A 32 10.28 -1.92 -5.88
N GLN A 33 10.53 -1.97 -4.57
CA GLN A 33 10.41 -0.82 -3.64
C GLN A 33 9.00 -0.20 -3.60
N LEU A 34 7.97 -1.01 -3.85
CA LEU A 34 6.57 -0.64 -3.71
C LEU A 34 6.06 -0.96 -2.31
N VAL A 35 5.43 0.03 -1.68
CA VAL A 35 4.68 -0.13 -0.43
C VAL A 35 3.20 0.00 -0.74
N VAL A 36 2.43 -1.03 -0.39
CA VAL A 36 0.97 -1.01 -0.49
C VAL A 36 0.41 -0.60 0.85
N LEU A 37 -0.20 0.58 0.90
CA LEU A 37 -0.90 1.08 2.07
C LEU A 37 -2.40 0.91 1.86
N GLY A 38 -3.08 0.36 2.85
CA GLY A 38 -4.54 0.22 2.87
C GLY A 38 -4.96 -1.24 2.90
N SER A 39 -6.21 -1.48 3.26
CA SER A 39 -6.75 -2.83 3.30
C SER A 39 -8.08 -2.92 2.55
N MET A 40 -8.54 -4.15 2.35
CA MET A 40 -9.87 -4.42 1.82
C MET A 40 -10.71 -5.15 2.86
N SER A 41 -11.96 -4.75 2.98
CA SER A 41 -12.99 -5.51 3.69
C SER A 41 -13.34 -6.78 2.92
N LEU A 42 -13.91 -7.78 3.59
CA LEU A 42 -14.38 -9.02 2.95
C LEU A 42 -15.41 -8.76 1.84
N GLY A 43 -16.19 -7.68 1.96
CA GLY A 43 -17.14 -7.24 0.94
C GLY A 43 -16.52 -6.49 -0.26
N GLY A 44 -15.19 -6.43 -0.38
CA GLY A 44 -14.50 -5.76 -1.48
C GLY A 44 -14.42 -4.23 -1.37
N SER A 45 -14.84 -3.66 -0.24
CA SER A 45 -14.72 -2.23 0.03
C SER A 45 -13.31 -1.88 0.54
N ILE A 46 -12.77 -0.76 0.08
CA ILE A 46 -11.45 -0.28 0.48
C ILE A 46 -11.54 0.40 1.84
N VAL A 47 -10.65 0.00 2.75
CA VAL A 47 -10.53 0.57 4.09
C VAL A 47 -9.41 1.61 4.06
N PRO A 48 -9.66 2.84 4.55
CA PRO A 48 -8.63 3.86 4.64
C PRO A 48 -7.51 3.43 5.60
N VAL A 49 -6.30 3.87 5.28
CA VAL A 49 -5.12 3.74 6.13
C VAL A 49 -5.27 4.64 7.35
N GLN A 50 -5.00 4.09 8.52
CA GLN A 50 -4.84 4.84 9.76
C GLN A 50 -3.36 5.11 9.98
N ASN A 51 -3.01 6.29 10.51
CA ASN A 51 -1.62 6.71 10.75
C ASN A 51 -0.74 6.69 9.48
N LEU A 52 -1.16 7.46 8.46
CA LEU A 52 -0.44 7.54 7.19
C LEU A 52 0.98 8.09 7.37
N ALA A 53 1.17 9.09 8.23
CA ALA A 53 2.47 9.71 8.50
C ALA A 53 3.49 8.72 9.09
N GLU A 54 3.11 7.94 10.10
CA GLU A 54 3.98 6.92 10.70
C GLU A 54 4.32 5.81 9.70
N SER A 55 3.32 5.31 8.98
CA SER A 55 3.50 4.29 7.95
C SER A 55 4.42 4.77 6.82
N LEU A 56 4.32 6.04 6.44
CA LEU A 56 5.18 6.65 5.43
C LEU A 56 6.62 6.80 5.91
N GLN A 57 6.81 7.21 7.16
CA GLN A 57 8.14 7.34 7.76
C GLN A 57 8.84 5.98 7.81
N VAL A 58 8.15 4.92 8.23
CA VAL A 58 8.69 3.56 8.22
C VAL A 58 8.99 3.10 6.80
N ALA A 59 8.11 3.41 5.83
CA ALA A 59 8.36 3.11 4.42
C ALA A 59 9.61 3.84 3.88
N PHE A 60 9.85 5.07 4.32
CA PHE A 60 11.03 5.85 3.96
C PHE A 60 12.30 5.25 4.52
N ASP A 61 12.29 4.90 5.81
CA ASP A 61 13.41 4.25 6.49
C ASP A 61 13.74 2.89 5.85
N ALA A 62 12.71 2.15 5.42
CA ALA A 62 12.85 0.90 4.66
C ALA A 62 13.36 1.08 3.22
N GLY A 63 13.54 2.33 2.74
CA GLY A 63 14.03 2.61 1.39
C GLY A 63 13.00 2.39 0.28
N ALA A 64 11.69 2.49 0.60
CA ALA A 64 10.67 2.45 -0.43
C ALA A 64 10.81 3.63 -1.40
N LYS A 65 10.41 3.44 -2.66
CA LYS A 65 10.39 4.49 -3.68
C LYS A 65 9.00 4.76 -4.22
N ARG A 66 8.11 3.77 -4.12
CA ARG A 66 6.74 3.86 -4.63
C ARG A 66 5.75 3.50 -3.56
N ILE A 67 4.62 4.20 -3.57
CA ILE A 67 3.59 4.00 -2.56
C ILE A 67 2.22 3.96 -3.22
N LEU A 68 1.46 2.95 -2.87
CA LEU A 68 0.11 2.75 -3.32
C LEU A 68 -0.85 3.16 -2.19
N LEU A 69 -1.71 4.14 -2.42
CA LEU A 69 -2.67 4.65 -1.42
C LEU A 69 -4.11 4.53 -1.92
N PRO A 70 -5.08 4.22 -1.04
CA PRO A 70 -6.48 4.27 -1.40
C PRO A 70 -6.91 5.73 -1.55
N MET A 71 -7.85 6.01 -2.48
CA MET A 71 -8.43 7.34 -2.61
C MET A 71 -9.07 7.84 -1.30
N ALA A 72 -9.56 6.92 -0.46
CA ALA A 72 -10.11 7.25 0.86
C ALA A 72 -9.09 7.85 1.84
N SER A 73 -7.78 7.64 1.63
CA SER A 73 -6.70 8.18 2.49
C SER A 73 -6.04 9.43 1.91
N VAL A 74 -6.50 9.94 0.76
CA VAL A 74 -5.96 11.15 0.14
C VAL A 74 -6.13 12.37 1.04
N SER A 75 -7.18 12.39 1.86
CA SER A 75 -7.45 13.43 2.85
C SER A 75 -6.38 13.56 3.94
N ASP A 76 -5.58 12.53 4.19
CA ASP A 76 -4.53 12.52 5.22
C ASP A 76 -3.13 12.88 4.67
N ILE A 77 -2.97 12.93 3.34
CA ILE A 77 -1.74 13.41 2.68
C ILE A 77 -1.23 14.76 3.19
N PRO A 78 -2.07 15.78 3.43
CA PRO A 78 -1.59 17.06 3.95
C PRO A 78 -1.02 16.99 5.38
N SER A 79 -1.25 15.89 6.12
CA SER A 79 -0.66 15.72 7.46
C SER A 79 0.83 15.36 7.41
N ILE A 80 1.32 14.92 6.26
CA ILE A 80 2.69 14.42 6.08
C ILE A 80 3.60 15.54 5.58
N PRO A 81 4.86 15.64 6.05
CA PRO A 81 5.81 16.61 5.52
C PRO A 81 6.06 16.38 4.02
N GLY A 82 5.82 17.42 3.21
CA GLY A 82 5.89 17.36 1.75
C GLY A 82 7.26 16.91 1.20
N GLU A 83 8.34 17.06 1.96
CA GLU A 83 9.67 16.56 1.61
C GLU A 83 9.74 15.03 1.55
N LEU A 84 8.99 14.32 2.39
CA LEU A 84 8.88 12.86 2.31
C LEU A 84 8.02 12.49 1.12
N PHE A 85 6.83 13.08 1.02
CA PHE A 85 5.88 12.78 -0.04
C PHE A 85 6.45 13.02 -1.44
N ALA A 86 7.23 14.10 -1.63
CA ALA A 86 7.87 14.42 -2.91
C ALA A 86 8.98 13.44 -3.33
N LYS A 87 9.56 12.68 -2.39
CA LYS A 87 10.57 11.66 -2.70
C LYS A 87 9.97 10.33 -3.16
N PHE A 88 8.68 10.12 -2.93
CA PHE A 88 7.99 8.91 -3.32
C PHE A 88 7.16 9.11 -4.59
N GLN A 89 7.09 8.06 -5.41
CA GLN A 89 6.11 7.97 -6.47
C GLN A 89 4.79 7.43 -5.90
N THR A 90 3.86 8.33 -5.60
CA THR A 90 2.55 7.97 -5.05
C THR A 90 1.56 7.63 -6.16
N SER A 91 0.87 6.50 -6.01
CA SER A 91 -0.19 6.06 -6.92
C SER A 91 -1.46 5.80 -6.13
N PHE A 92 -2.58 6.29 -6.62
CA PHE A 92 -3.88 6.16 -5.97
C PHE A 92 -4.70 5.04 -6.59
N TYR A 93 -5.42 4.28 -5.77
CA TYR A 93 -6.38 3.30 -6.25
C TYR A 93 -7.77 3.52 -5.63
N ALA A 94 -8.81 3.26 -6.42
CA ALA A 94 -10.19 3.28 -5.95
C ALA A 94 -10.68 1.89 -5.56
N ASP A 95 -10.25 0.90 -6.35
CA ASP A 95 -10.72 -0.48 -6.28
C ASP A 95 -9.56 -1.44 -5.97
N PRO A 96 -9.83 -2.59 -5.33
CA PRO A 96 -8.81 -3.59 -5.07
C PRO A 96 -8.22 -4.19 -6.35
N LYS A 97 -9.02 -4.28 -7.43
CA LYS A 97 -8.54 -4.69 -8.76
C LYS A 97 -7.47 -3.73 -9.28
N ASP A 98 -7.75 -2.43 -9.22
CA ASP A 98 -6.87 -1.37 -9.72
C ASP A 98 -5.56 -1.32 -8.92
N ALA A 99 -5.66 -1.59 -7.61
CA ALA A 99 -4.49 -1.74 -6.76
C ALA A 99 -3.56 -2.86 -7.24
N VAL A 100 -4.12 -4.01 -7.63
CA VAL A 100 -3.34 -5.14 -8.17
C VAL A 100 -2.70 -4.79 -9.51
N PHE A 101 -3.46 -4.21 -10.45
CA PHE A 101 -2.94 -3.81 -11.76
C PHE A 101 -1.75 -2.85 -11.61
N LYS A 102 -1.90 -1.81 -10.79
CA LYS A 102 -0.83 -0.85 -10.47
C LYS A 102 0.36 -1.51 -9.78
N ALA A 103 0.11 -2.41 -8.82
CA ALA A 103 1.19 -3.11 -8.12
C ALA A 103 1.99 -4.04 -9.03
N LEU A 104 1.36 -4.63 -10.05
CA LEU A 104 1.99 -5.48 -11.06
C LEU A 104 2.62 -4.69 -12.21
N GLY A 105 2.47 -3.37 -12.25
CA GLY A 105 2.93 -2.53 -13.36
C GLY A 105 2.23 -2.84 -14.68
N VAL A 106 0.98 -3.30 -14.60
CA VAL A 106 0.09 -3.46 -15.75
C VAL A 106 -0.83 -2.24 -15.73
N GLU A 107 -0.52 -1.24 -16.55
CA GLU A 107 -1.36 -0.05 -16.76
C GLU A 107 -2.62 -0.37 -17.56
#